data_AF-A0A6G2G1Z9-F1
#
_entry.id   AF-A0A6G2G1Z9-F1
#
_cell.length_a   1.000
_cell.length_b   1.000
_cell.length_c   1.000
_cell.angle_alpha   90.00
_cell.angle_beta   90.00
_cell.angle_gamma   90.00
#
_symmetry.space_group_name_H-M   'P 1'
#
loop_
_entity.id
_entity.type
_entity.pdbx_description
1 polymer ?
#
loop_
_entity_poly.entity_id
_entity_poly.type
_entity_poly.pdbx_seq_one_letter_code
_entity_poly.pdbx_strand_id
1 'polypeptide(L)' 'LSDDDIYGAIGEIVVGDREGRTDEDGITVFDSTGLAIQDVAAAHIVYEHARENDNGYEFDLLGLAGRGN' A
#
# COMPACT_ATOMS: atom_id res chain seq x y z
N LEU A 1 7.94 -24.74 -6.50
CA LEU A 1 8.62 -23.49 -6.84
C LEU A 1 9.80 -23.36 -5.90
N SER A 2 11.02 -23.34 -6.43
CA SER A 2 12.17 -22.76 -5.74
C SER A 2 12.24 -21.26 -6.01
N ASP A 3 13.15 -20.56 -5.35
CA ASP A 3 13.37 -19.12 -5.58
C ASP A 3 13.74 -18.84 -7.05
N ASP A 4 14.43 -19.78 -7.71
CA ASP A 4 14.80 -19.68 -9.13
C ASP A 4 13.60 -19.76 -10.10
N ASP A 5 12.46 -20.29 -9.63
CA ASP A 5 11.22 -20.35 -10.43
C ASP A 5 10.42 -19.02 -10.36
N ILE A 6 10.81 -18.10 -9.46
CA ILE A 6 10.13 -16.82 -9.26
C ILE A 6 10.77 -15.77 -10.15
N TYR A 7 9.98 -15.22 -11.07
CA TYR A 7 10.44 -14.17 -11.97
C TYR A 7 10.95 -12.94 -11.21
N GLY A 8 10.25 -12.50 -10.16
CA GLY A 8 10.65 -11.36 -9.34
C GLY A 8 9.56 -10.86 -8.40
N ALA A 9 9.91 -9.89 -7.57
CA ALA A 9 8.94 -9.16 -6.75
C ALA A 9 8.31 -8.02 -7.56
N ILE A 10 7.03 -7.72 -7.29
CA ILE A 10 6.31 -6.65 -7.99
C ILE A 10 6.99 -5.27 -7.85
N GLY A 11 7.69 -5.04 -6.74
CA GLY A 11 8.43 -3.80 -6.49
C GLY A 11 9.55 -3.56 -7.51
N GLU A 12 10.27 -4.61 -7.93
CA GLU A 12 11.35 -4.51 -8.93
C GLU A 12 10.82 -4.06 -10.29
N ILE A 13 9.61 -4.50 -10.65
CA ILE A 13 8.94 -4.07 -11.88
C ILE A 13 8.49 -2.61 -11.77
N VAL A 14 7.92 -2.23 -10.64
CA VAL A 14 7.42 -0.86 -10.40
C VAL A 14 8.54 0.19 -10.46
N VAL A 15 9.73 -0.14 -9.95
CA VAL A 15 10.89 0.78 -9.97
C VAL A 15 11.73 0.68 -11.25
N GLY A 16 11.42 -0.27 -12.14
CA GLY A 16 12.11 -0.47 -13.41
C GLY A 16 13.41 -1.28 -13.33
N ASP A 17 13.67 -1.94 -12.20
CA ASP A 17 14.82 -2.84 -12.03
C ASP A 17 14.64 -4.17 -12.79
N ARG A 18 13.38 -4.52 -13.11
CA ARG A 18 13.01 -5.68 -13.90
C ARG A 18 11.88 -5.34 -14.87
N GLU A 19 11.85 -5.99 -16.02
CA GLU A 19 10.80 -5.75 -17.02
C GLU A 19 9.44 -6.27 -16.54
N GLY A 20 8.37 -5.61 -16.96
CA GLY A 20 7.02 -6.14 -16.80
C GLY A 20 6.73 -7.26 -17.79
N ARG A 21 5.45 -7.62 -17.90
CA ARG A 21 4.99 -8.55 -18.94
C ARG A 21 5.19 -7.95 -20.34
N THR A 22 5.74 -8.75 -21.23
CA THR A 22 5.87 -8.52 -22.67
C THR A 22 4.88 -9.38 -23.46
N ASP A 23 4.79 -9.14 -24.77
CA ASP A 23 3.97 -9.94 -25.68
C ASP A 23 4.48 -11.40 -25.81
N GLU A 24 5.75 -11.65 -25.46
CA GLU A 24 6.44 -12.94 -25.60
C GLU A 24 6.28 -13.84 -24.36
N ASP A 25 5.95 -13.28 -23.20
CA ASP A 25 5.96 -13.96 -21.89
C ASP A 25 4.80 -14.96 -21.67
N GLY A 26 3.79 -14.96 -22.54
CA GLY A 26 2.62 -15.83 -22.36
C GLY A 26 1.79 -15.48 -21.13
N ILE A 27 1.52 -16.44 -20.24
CA ILE A 27 0.69 -16.26 -19.04
C ILE A 27 1.57 -15.92 -17.83
N THR A 28 1.23 -14.85 -17.10
CA THR A 28 1.89 -14.43 -15.87
C THR A 28 0.95 -14.56 -14.67
N VAL A 29 1.48 -15.01 -13.52
CA VAL A 29 0.73 -15.08 -12.26
C VAL A 29 1.38 -14.17 -11.23
N PHE A 30 0.59 -13.31 -10.62
CA PHE A 30 0.99 -12.55 -9.45
C PHE A 30 0.35 -13.18 -8.21
N ASP A 31 1.18 -13.68 -7.30
CA ASP A 31 0.74 -14.18 -6.00
C ASP A 31 1.14 -13.18 -4.91
N SER A 32 0.14 -12.52 -4.34
CA SER A 32 0.35 -11.50 -3.30
C SER A 32 -0.10 -12.06 -1.96
N THR A 33 0.79 -12.02 -0.98
CA THR A 33 0.46 -12.31 0.42
C THR A 33 -0.06 -11.08 1.17
N GLY A 34 0.02 -9.89 0.56
CA GLY A 34 -0.26 -8.60 1.19
C GLY A 34 0.87 -8.14 2.13
N LEU A 35 1.23 -6.85 2.06
CA LEU A 35 2.21 -6.25 2.95
C LEU A 35 1.57 -5.09 3.72
N ALA A 36 1.74 -5.06 5.05
CA ALA A 36 1.17 -4.00 5.90
C ALA A 36 1.55 -2.57 5.45
N ILE A 37 2.72 -2.40 4.81
CA ILE A 37 3.14 -1.11 4.26
C ILE A 37 2.21 -0.61 3.15
N GLN A 38 1.60 -1.50 2.38
CA GLN A 38 0.64 -1.16 1.32
C GLN A 38 -0.64 -0.58 1.94
N ASP A 39 -1.11 -1.17 3.04
CA ASP A 39 -2.28 -0.69 3.77
C ASP A 39 -2.02 0.70 4.38
N VAL A 40 -0.86 0.90 5.00
CA VAL A 40 -0.47 2.18 5.60
C VAL A 40 -0.34 3.27 4.52
N ALA A 41 0.28 2.96 3.38
CA ALA A 41 0.41 3.90 2.27
C ALA A 41 -0.97 4.31 1.71
N ALA A 42 -1.87 3.35 1.51
CA ALA A 42 -3.24 3.63 1.07
C ALA A 42 -4.02 4.47 2.10
N ALA A 43 -3.92 4.11 3.39
CA ALA A 43 -4.57 4.85 4.47
C ALA A 43 -4.07 6.29 4.57
N HIS A 44 -2.77 6.53 4.37
CA HIS A 44 -2.20 7.88 4.38
C HIS A 44 -2.80 8.75 3.27
N ILE A 45 -2.88 8.24 2.04
CA ILE A 45 -3.47 8.98 0.91
C ILE A 45 -4.95 9.31 1.17
N VAL A 46 -5.72 8.33 1.64
CA VAL A 46 -7.14 8.55 1.97
C VAL A 46 -7.31 9.55 3.11
N TYR A 47 -6.46 9.47 4.14
CA TYR A 47 -6.48 10.38 5.27
C TYR A 47 -6.17 11.84 4.86
N GLU A 48 -5.11 12.08 4.09
CA GLU A 48 -4.79 13.43 3.63
C GLU A 48 -5.88 13.99 2.74
N HIS A 49 -6.42 13.19 1.81
CA HIS A 49 -7.53 13.60 0.97
C HIS A 49 -8.77 13.98 1.79
N ALA A 50 -9.10 13.19 2.81
CA ALA A 50 -10.18 13.45 3.74
C ALA A 50 -9.97 14.78 4.50
N ARG A 51 -8.74 15.01 4.97
CA ARG A 51 -8.34 16.23 5.69
C ARG A 51 -8.39 17.50 4.82
N GLU A 52 -8.03 17.40 3.55
CA GLU A 52 -8.07 18.52 2.59
C GLU A 52 -9.49 18.91 2.16
N ASN A 53 -10.46 18.01 2.32
CA ASN A 53 -11.84 18.19 1.85
C ASN A 53 -12.86 18.25 2.99
N ASP A 54 -12.41 18.54 4.23
CA ASP A 54 -13.26 18.60 5.43
C ASP A 54 -14.16 17.35 5.60
N ASN A 55 -13.64 16.18 5.22
CA ASN A 55 -14.37 14.92 5.27
C ASN A 55 -13.87 14.07 6.44
N GLY A 56 -14.68 13.92 7.50
CA GLY A 56 -14.33 13.12 8.67
C GLY A 56 -14.86 13.74 9.95
N TYR A 57 -14.51 13.14 11.08
CA TYR A 57 -14.87 13.64 12.40
C TYR A 57 -13.69 13.50 13.35
N GLU A 58 -13.23 14.61 13.91
CA GLU A 58 -12.23 14.59 14.97
C GLU A 58 -12.87 14.11 16.28
N PHE A 59 -12.18 13.22 16.98
CA PHE A 59 -12.59 12.78 18.29
C PHE A 59 -11.37 12.62 19.20
N ASP A 60 -11.55 13.02 20.45
CA ASP A 60 -10.52 12.82 21.46
C ASP A 60 -10.51 11.35 21.89
N LEU A 61 -9.56 10.61 21.32
CA LEU A 61 -9.38 9.19 21.59
C LEU A 61 -9.04 8.91 23.06
N LEU A 62 -8.39 9.84 23.76
CA LEU A 62 -7.86 9.63 25.11
C LEU A 62 -8.68 10.33 26.20
N GLY A 63 -9.67 11.14 25.84
CA GLY A 63 -10.50 11.90 26.77
C GLY A 63 -9.72 12.94 27.59
N LEU A 64 -8.63 13.47 27.03
CA LEU A 64 -7.76 14.45 27.68
C LEU A 64 -8.25 15.89 27.51
N ALA A 65 -9.09 16.17 26.52
CA ALA A 65 -9.62 17.51 26.24
C ALA A 65 -10.42 18.11 27.42
N GLY A 66 -10.90 17.27 28.36
CA GLY A 66 -11.64 17.69 29.55
C GLY A 66 -10.86 17.67 30.87
N ARG A 67 -9.58 17.26 30.89
CA ARG A 67 -8.79 17.07 32.14
C ARG A 67 -7.88 18.25 32.51
N GLY A 68 -7.98 19.37 31.80
CA GLY A 68 -7.25 20.61 32.08
C GLY A 68 -8.12 21.67 32.76
N ASN A 69 -8.52 21.43 34.02
CA ASN A 69 -8.84 22.46 35.03
C ASN A 69 -8.59 21.85 36.41
#